data_AF-A0A1J5G8V6-F1
#
_entry.id   AF-A0A1J5G8V6-F1
#
_cell.length_a   1.000
_cell.length_b   1.000
_cell.length_c   1.000
_cell.angle_alpha   90.00
_cell.angle_beta   90.00
_cell.angle_gamma   90.00
#
_symmetry.space_group_name_H-M   'P 1'
#
loop_
_entity.id
_entity.type
_entity.pdbx_description
1 polymer ?
#
loop_
_entity_poly.entity_id
_entity_poly.type
_entity_poly.pdbx_seq_one_letter_code
_entity_poly.pdbx_strand_id
1 'polypeptide(L)'
;MIDSLSNIKYLKDYPIRDLVKHSEIFGKALRDQRLETNQIRKFLDAINRLKSKLVGSEFSEIEAEIVLLKPKLAYAAARQNVVKPLNKVMSAAIDKVESKADFERLVNLVESIIAYHKEAGGK
;
A
#
# COMPACT_ATOMS: atom_id res chain seq x y z
N MET A 1 -12.80 -2.04 -1.73
CA MET A 1 -11.40 -2.17 -1.28
C MET A 1 -11.30 -2.34 0.24
N ILE A 2 -11.71 -1.36 1.07
CA ILE A 2 -11.69 -1.53 2.54
C ILE A 2 -12.53 -2.75 2.97
N ASP A 3 -13.75 -2.90 2.45
CA ASP A 3 -14.60 -4.04 2.80
C ASP A 3 -13.94 -5.38 2.42
N SER A 4 -13.26 -5.43 1.28
CA SER A 4 -12.48 -6.60 0.85
C SER A 4 -11.34 -6.92 1.83
N LEU A 5 -10.62 -5.90 2.31
CA LEU A 5 -9.56 -6.06 3.33
C LEU A 5 -10.12 -6.47 4.70
N SER A 6 -11.32 -6.02 5.05
CA SER A 6 -12.00 -6.42 6.29
C SER A 6 -12.42 -7.89 6.29
N ASN A 7 -12.73 -8.45 5.11
CA ASN A 7 -13.23 -9.82 4.97
C ASN A 7 -12.12 -10.89 4.85
N ILE A 8 -10.85 -10.49 4.76
CA ILE A 8 -9.71 -11.41 4.68
C ILE A 8 -8.93 -11.40 5.99
N LYS A 9 -8.34 -12.54 6.34
CA LYS A 9 -7.45 -12.65 7.51
C LYS A 9 -6.03 -12.21 7.16
N TYR A 10 -5.50 -12.69 6.05
CA TYR A 10 -4.15 -12.39 5.57
C TYR A 10 -4.20 -11.66 4.24
N LEU A 11 -3.20 -10.81 3.98
CA LEU A 11 -3.22 -10.01 2.76
C LEU A 11 -3.11 -10.90 1.52
N LYS A 12 -2.31 -11.97 1.55
CA LYS A 12 -2.14 -12.92 0.44
C LYS A 12 -3.45 -13.52 -0.08
N ASP A 13 -4.46 -13.60 0.78
CA ASP A 13 -5.80 -14.12 0.49
C ASP A 13 -6.64 -13.13 -0.34
N TYR A 14 -6.19 -11.89 -0.52
CA TYR A 14 -6.80 -10.93 -1.44
C TYR A 14 -6.60 -11.41 -2.89
N PRO A 15 -7.66 -11.82 -3.61
CA PRO A 15 -7.52 -12.34 -4.97
C PRO A 15 -6.88 -11.30 -5.89
N ILE A 16 -5.87 -11.71 -6.66
CA ILE A 16 -5.07 -10.76 -7.46
C ILE A 16 -5.91 -9.96 -8.45
N ARG A 17 -6.94 -10.57 -9.06
CA ARG A 17 -7.84 -9.88 -10.01
C ARG A 17 -8.63 -8.78 -9.33
N ASP A 18 -9.13 -9.04 -8.12
CA ASP A 18 -9.88 -8.05 -7.33
C ASP A 18 -8.96 -6.96 -6.81
N LEU A 19 -7.74 -7.31 -6.37
CA LEU A 19 -6.72 -6.34 -5.97
C LEU A 19 -6.44 -5.36 -7.09
N VAL A 20 -6.17 -5.84 -8.30
CA VAL A 20 -5.87 -4.99 -9.47
C VAL A 20 -7.08 -4.10 -9.79
N LYS A 21 -8.28 -4.68 -9.90
CA LYS A 21 -9.53 -3.93 -10.18
C LYS A 21 -9.80 -2.86 -9.13
N HIS A 22 -9.67 -3.18 -7.85
CA HIS A 22 -9.87 -2.21 -6.78
C HIS A 22 -8.77 -1.14 -6.75
N SER A 23 -7.54 -1.51 -7.09
CA SER A 23 -6.41 -0.57 -7.18
C SER A 23 -6.58 0.42 -8.33
N GLU A 24 -7.18 0.00 -9.43
CA GLU A 24 -7.55 0.89 -10.54
C GLU A 24 -8.53 1.96 -10.07
N ILE A 25 -9.66 1.53 -9.50
CA ILE A 25 -10.70 2.44 -9.00
C ILE A 25 -10.11 3.38 -7.94
N PHE A 26 -9.29 2.84 -7.03
CA PHE A 26 -8.71 3.62 -5.94
C PHE A 26 -7.63 4.59 -6.42
N GLY A 27 -6.74 4.18 -7.32
CA GLY A 27 -5.69 5.02 -7.90
C GLY A 27 -6.29 6.22 -8.65
N LYS A 28 -7.35 5.99 -9.44
CA LYS A 28 -8.12 7.06 -10.10
C LYS A 28 -8.77 8.01 -9.10
N ALA A 29 -9.41 7.47 -8.06
CA ALA A 29 -10.03 8.28 -7.00
C ALA A 29 -9.01 9.13 -6.22
N LEU A 30 -7.80 8.61 -5.96
CA LEU A 30 -6.71 9.36 -5.32
C LEU A 30 -6.25 10.52 -6.21
N ARG A 31 -6.16 10.29 -7.52
CA ARG A 31 -5.83 11.34 -8.49
C ARG A 31 -6.89 12.43 -8.49
N ASP A 32 -8.17 12.07 -8.46
CA ASP A 32 -9.27 13.05 -8.46
C ASP A 32 -9.29 13.91 -7.19
N GLN A 33 -8.82 13.35 -6.08
CA GLN A 33 -8.56 14.07 -4.83
C GLN A 33 -7.26 14.90 -4.85
N ARG A 34 -6.60 14.99 -6.01
CA ARG A 34 -5.34 15.72 -6.23
C ARG A 34 -4.21 15.24 -5.34
N LEU A 35 -4.18 13.96 -4.98
CA LEU A 35 -3.02 13.38 -4.31
C LEU A 35 -1.83 13.43 -5.28
N GLU A 36 -0.74 14.06 -4.86
CA GLU A 36 0.50 14.10 -5.64
C GLU A 36 1.14 12.71 -5.73
N THR A 37 1.66 12.35 -6.89
CA THR A 37 2.36 11.08 -7.14
C THR A 37 3.51 10.90 -6.15
N ASN A 38 4.17 11.99 -5.75
CA ASN A 38 5.28 11.96 -4.80
C ASN A 38 4.87 11.37 -3.43
N GLN A 39 3.63 11.54 -2.99
CA GLN A 39 3.16 10.97 -1.73
C GLN A 39 3.05 9.44 -1.81
N ILE A 40 2.56 8.91 -2.94
CA ILE A 40 2.51 7.46 -3.18
C ILE A 40 3.92 6.90 -3.41
N ARG A 41 4.76 7.63 -4.17
CA ARG A 41 6.14 7.22 -4.49
C ARG A 41 6.99 7.05 -3.23
N LYS A 42 6.92 7.98 -2.27
CA LYS A 42 7.65 7.84 -0.99
C LYS A 42 7.29 6.54 -0.25
N PHE A 43 6.03 6.13 -0.34
CA PHE A 43 5.59 4.88 0.26
C PHE A 43 6.10 3.66 -0.53
N LEU A 44 6.00 3.71 -1.87
CA LEU A 44 6.58 2.69 -2.74
C LEU A 44 8.09 2.53 -2.52
N ASP A 45 8.84 3.62 -2.38
CA ASP A 45 10.29 3.59 -2.14
C ASP A 45 10.62 2.89 -0.81
N ALA A 46 9.81 3.12 0.24
CA ALA A 46 9.98 2.44 1.52
C ALA A 46 9.71 0.92 1.38
N ILE A 47 8.65 0.54 0.68
CA ILE A 47 8.32 -0.86 0.40
C ILE A 47 9.42 -1.53 -0.44
N ASN A 48 9.95 -0.85 -1.46
CA ASN A 48 11.03 -1.38 -2.30
C ASN A 48 12.33 -1.61 -1.51
N ARG A 49 12.67 -0.73 -0.55
CA ARG A 49 13.81 -0.96 0.35
C ARG A 49 13.63 -2.23 1.18
N LEU A 50 12.44 -2.45 1.71
CA LEU A 50 12.13 -3.67 2.46
C LEU A 50 12.13 -4.92 1.57
N LYS A 51 11.64 -4.80 0.33
CA LYS A 51 11.73 -5.85 -0.70
C LYS A 51 13.17 -6.23 -1.00
N SER A 52 14.06 -5.25 -1.15
CA SER A 52 15.50 -5.49 -1.31
C SER A 52 16.13 -6.13 -0.07
N LYS A 53 15.77 -5.67 1.14
CA LYS A 53 16.26 -6.25 2.40
C LYS A 53 15.83 -7.70 2.58
N LEU A 54 14.65 -8.08 2.10
CA LEU A 54 14.13 -9.45 2.18
C LEU A 54 14.88 -10.44 1.28
N VAL A 55 15.68 -9.98 0.32
CA VAL A 55 16.45 -10.87 -0.57
C VAL A 55 17.57 -11.53 0.22
N GLY A 56 17.39 -12.83 0.54
CA GLY A 56 18.35 -13.58 1.34
C GLY A 56 18.18 -13.43 2.85
N SER A 57 17.08 -12.82 3.30
CA SER A 57 16.71 -12.64 4.72
C SER A 57 15.36 -13.28 5.03
N GLU A 58 15.10 -13.51 6.31
CA GLU A 58 13.82 -13.99 6.79
C GLU A 58 12.80 -12.85 6.97
N PHE A 59 11.50 -13.16 6.86
CA PHE A 59 10.43 -12.14 7.00
C PHE A 59 10.48 -11.42 8.36
N SER A 60 10.82 -12.13 9.43
CA SER A 60 10.97 -11.57 10.78
C SER A 60 11.98 -10.43 10.86
N GLU A 61 12.94 -10.35 9.94
CA GLU A 61 13.94 -9.28 9.89
C GLU A 61 13.39 -7.94 9.37
N ILE A 62 12.23 -7.97 8.69
CA ILE A 62 11.61 -6.77 8.10
C ILE A 62 10.23 -6.46 8.71
N GLU A 63 9.63 -7.40 9.45
CA GLU A 63 8.28 -7.28 9.99
C GLU A 63 8.07 -6.00 10.81
N ALA A 64 8.98 -5.72 11.73
CA ALA A 64 8.92 -4.49 12.54
C ALA A 64 8.95 -3.22 11.66
N GLU A 65 9.75 -3.21 10.61
CA GLU A 65 9.85 -2.07 9.69
C GLU A 65 8.59 -1.89 8.84
N ILE A 66 7.93 -2.99 8.45
CA ILE A 66 6.62 -2.97 7.76
C ILE A 66 5.58 -2.31 8.67
N VAL A 67 5.48 -2.73 9.93
CA VAL A 67 4.52 -2.17 10.90
C VAL A 67 4.78 -0.67 11.14
N LEU A 68 6.06 -0.27 11.20
CA LEU A 68 6.47 1.13 11.34
C LEU A 68 6.17 2.02 10.12
N LEU A 69 5.69 1.46 9.01
CA LEU A 69 5.17 2.28 7.92
C LEU A 69 3.82 2.95 8.28
N LYS A 70 3.02 2.37 9.17
CA LYS A 70 1.74 2.95 9.63
C LYS A 70 1.90 4.34 10.27
N PRO A 71 2.77 4.55 11.28
CA PRO A 71 2.95 5.88 11.86
C PRO A 71 3.48 6.91 10.85
N LYS A 72 4.31 6.49 9.88
CA LYS A 72 4.79 7.38 8.79
C LYS A 72 3.63 7.86 7.92
N LEU A 73 2.71 6.97 7.55
CA LEU A 73 1.50 7.30 6.80
C LEU A 73 0.54 8.16 7.61
N ALA A 74 0.36 7.85 8.90
CA ALA A 74 -0.49 8.62 9.80
C ALA A 74 0.00 10.07 9.93
N TYR A 75 1.30 10.27 10.07
CA TYR A 75 1.90 11.61 10.09
C TYR A 75 1.67 12.37 8.77
N ALA A 76 1.88 11.71 7.62
CA ALA A 76 1.60 12.32 6.32
C ALA A 76 0.12 12.73 6.17
N ALA A 77 -0.80 11.88 6.63
CA ALA A 77 -2.24 12.14 6.62
C ALA A 77 -2.68 13.23 7.61
N ALA A 78 -1.96 13.40 8.73
CA ALA A 78 -2.19 14.51 9.66
C ALA A 78 -1.76 15.85 9.06
N ARG A 79 -0.67 15.86 8.28
CA ARG A 79 -0.18 17.07 7.60
C ARG A 79 -0.99 17.44 6.36
N GLN A 80 -1.50 16.44 5.64
CA GLN A 80 -2.21 16.65 4.37
C GLN A 80 -3.44 15.75 4.32
N ASN A 81 -4.62 16.37 4.39
CA ASN A 81 -5.89 15.65 4.39
C ASN A 81 -6.07 14.76 3.14
N VAL A 82 -5.53 15.16 1.99
CA VAL A 82 -5.59 14.39 0.74
C VAL A 82 -4.90 13.02 0.83
N VAL A 83 -4.02 12.82 1.81
CA VAL A 83 -3.33 11.53 2.06
C VAL A 83 -4.17 10.57 2.91
N LYS A 84 -5.22 11.05 3.59
CA LYS A 84 -6.06 10.23 4.49
C LYS A 84 -6.61 8.96 3.84
N PRO A 85 -7.15 8.97 2.60
CA PRO A 85 -7.63 7.75 1.97
C PRO A 85 -6.52 6.73 1.74
N LEU A 86 -5.34 7.18 1.25
CA LEU A 86 -4.17 6.32 1.08
C LEU A 86 -3.76 5.71 2.42
N ASN A 87 -3.63 6.53 3.46
CA ASN A 87 -3.30 6.05 4.81
C ASN A 87 -4.29 4.99 5.31
N LYS A 88 -5.60 5.20 5.11
CA LYS A 88 -6.65 4.26 5.55
C LYS A 88 -6.48 2.89 4.88
N VAL A 89 -6.30 2.85 3.57
CA VAL A 89 -6.15 1.59 2.82
C VAL A 89 -4.82 0.92 3.17
N MET A 90 -3.71 1.68 3.17
CA MET A 90 -2.39 1.11 3.43
C MET A 90 -2.27 0.59 4.87
N SER A 91 -2.81 1.31 5.86
CA SER A 91 -2.81 0.84 7.25
C SER A 91 -3.60 -0.46 7.41
N ALA A 92 -4.79 -0.55 6.80
CA ALA A 92 -5.60 -1.76 6.84
C ALA A 92 -4.94 -2.93 6.10
N ALA A 93 -4.19 -2.68 5.02
CA ALA A 93 -3.43 -3.71 4.34
C ALA A 93 -2.22 -4.18 5.15
N ILE A 94 -1.49 -3.27 5.80
CA ILE A 94 -0.35 -3.59 6.68
C ILE A 94 -0.79 -4.48 7.86
N ASP A 95 -1.96 -4.23 8.43
CA ASP A 95 -2.53 -5.04 9.52
C ASP A 95 -2.82 -6.50 9.13
N LYS A 96 -2.66 -6.86 7.85
CA LYS A 96 -2.87 -8.20 7.31
C LYS A 96 -1.56 -8.86 6.86
N VAL A 97 -0.41 -8.24 7.15
CA VAL A 97 0.92 -8.72 6.72
C VAL A 97 1.62 -9.44 7.86
N GLU A 98 1.58 -10.77 7.82
CA GLU A 98 2.22 -11.65 8.82
C GLU A 98 3.22 -12.64 8.18
N SER A 99 3.44 -12.54 6.87
CA SER A 99 4.34 -13.43 6.15
C SER A 99 4.93 -12.79 4.90
N LYS A 100 5.97 -13.42 4.34
CA LYS A 100 6.56 -13.04 3.06
C LYS A 100 5.52 -12.96 1.93
N ALA A 101 4.60 -13.93 1.85
CA ALA A 101 3.55 -13.94 0.83
C ALA A 101 2.57 -12.76 0.98
N ASP A 102 2.29 -12.35 2.23
CA ASP A 102 1.47 -11.17 2.49
C ASP A 102 2.20 -9.89 2.09
N PHE A 103 3.50 -9.81 2.39
CA PHE A 103 4.33 -8.68 1.98
C PHE A 103 4.45 -8.57 0.46
N GLU A 104 4.62 -9.68 -0.26
CA GLU A 104 4.58 -9.69 -1.73
C GLU A 104 3.21 -9.20 -2.25
N ARG A 105 2.11 -9.55 -1.58
CA ARG A 105 0.80 -9.01 -1.93
C ARG A 105 0.69 -7.50 -1.64
N LEU A 106 1.29 -7.01 -0.55
CA LEU A 106 1.36 -5.57 -0.26
C LEU A 106 2.13 -4.82 -1.35
N VAL A 107 3.27 -5.36 -1.80
CA VAL A 107 4.05 -4.81 -2.92
C VAL A 107 3.16 -4.68 -4.17
N ASN A 108 2.48 -5.76 -4.55
CA ASN A 108 1.56 -5.75 -5.70
C ASN A 108 0.46 -4.69 -5.57
N LEU A 109 -0.12 -4.54 -4.37
CA LEU A 109 -1.15 -3.52 -4.09
C LEU A 109 -0.61 -2.11 -4.34
N VAL A 110 0.57 -1.78 -3.79
CA VAL A 110 1.15 -0.44 -3.91
C VAL A 110 1.57 -0.13 -5.34
N GLU A 111 2.20 -1.09 -6.02
CA GLU A 111 2.60 -0.97 -7.44
C GLU A 111 1.36 -0.79 -8.34
N SER A 112 0.26 -1.49 -8.07
CA SER A 112 -0.98 -1.33 -8.83
C SER A 112 -1.61 0.05 -8.61
N ILE A 113 -1.68 0.53 -7.37
CA ILE A 113 -2.28 1.84 -7.05
C ILE A 113 -1.54 2.97 -7.75
N ILE A 114 -0.21 3.00 -7.66
CA ILE A 114 0.59 4.07 -8.28
C ILE A 114 0.54 3.99 -9.81
N ALA A 115 0.49 2.79 -10.39
CA ALA A 115 0.36 2.61 -11.84
C ALA A 115 -0.94 3.24 -12.36
N TYR A 116 -2.08 2.93 -11.74
CA TYR A 116 -3.36 3.49 -12.15
C TYR A 116 -3.56 4.96 -11.76
N HIS A 117 -2.95 5.41 -10.66
CA HIS A 117 -2.90 6.84 -10.34
C HIS A 117 -2.16 7.64 -11.42
N LYS A 118 -1.02 7.13 -11.89
CA LYS A 118 -0.26 7.73 -13.00
C LYS A 118 -1.02 7.66 -14.33
N GLU A 119 -1.63 6.52 -14.64
CA GLU A 119 -2.47 6.35 -15.83
C GLU A 119 -3.60 7.38 -15.88
N ALA A 120 -4.21 7.68 -14.73
CA ALA A 120 -5.22 8.73 -14.58
C ALA A 120 -4.67 10.18 -14.71
N GLY A 121 -3.38 10.37 -14.97
CA GLY A 121 -2.74 11.68 -15.10
C GLY A 121 -2.32 12.33 -13.77
N GLY A 122 -2.05 11.52 -12.75
CA GLY A 122 -1.43 11.98 -11.50
C GLY A 122 -0.09 12.70 -11.75
N LYS A 123 0.14 13.80 -11.02
CA LYS A 123 1.38 14.60 -11.08
C LYS A 123 2.26 14.31 -9.87
#